data_AF-A0A5S4FJN2-F1
#
_entry.id   AF-A0A5S4FJN2-F1
#
_cell.length_a   1.000
_cell.length_b   1.000
_cell.length_c   1.000
_cell.angle_alpha   90.00
_cell.angle_beta   90.00
_cell.angle_gamma   90.00
#
_symmetry.space_group_name_H-M   'P 1'
#
loop_
_entity.id
_entity.type
_entity.pdbx_description
1 polymer ?
#
loop_
_entity_poly.entity_id
_entity_poly.type
_entity_poly.pdbx_seq_one_letter_code
_entity_poly.pdbx_strand_id
1 'polypeptide(L)'
;MREEVERPEQVVDISRLPLSAIEDVPDGGLRLGALARNAQVAADDRVRRRYPILARALLKGASPQVRNRATVGGNLLQRTRCRYFYDLGAACNKRTPGAGCDALAGFNRGHAILGASPSCVAVHPSDMCVALAALDATVNLTGPEGDRSVPVTDFHLLPGETPQVETMLRASWASWRGRGSGQRDLPRHRHPHPVPSHRTSC
;
A
#
# COMPACT_ATOMS: atom_id res chain seq x y z
N MET A 1 14.24 11.08 -1.85
CA MET A 1 15.57 10.63 -2.25
C MET A 1 15.63 10.72 -3.77
N ARG A 2 16.83 10.96 -4.34
CA ARG A 2 17.12 11.54 -5.68
C ARG A 2 16.26 12.75 -6.06
N GLU A 3 14.96 12.58 -6.27
CA GLU A 3 13.98 13.65 -6.51
C GLU A 3 13.59 14.43 -5.24
N GLU A 4 14.27 14.19 -4.11
CA GLU A 4 14.03 14.83 -2.80
C GLU A 4 12.59 14.83 -2.24
N VAL A 5 11.66 14.06 -2.83
CA VAL A 5 10.29 13.90 -2.28
C VAL A 5 10.33 13.22 -0.91
N GLU A 6 11.06 12.11 -0.79
CA GLU A 6 11.34 11.47 0.50
C GLU A 6 12.61 12.05 1.13
N ARG A 7 12.54 12.59 2.35
CA ARG A 7 13.71 13.16 3.04
C ARG A 7 13.91 12.51 4.42
N PRO A 8 14.18 11.19 4.48
CA PRO A 8 14.33 10.52 5.76
C PRO A 8 15.61 10.97 6.47
N GLU A 9 15.54 11.21 7.79
CA GLU A 9 16.72 11.43 8.64
C GLU A 9 17.55 10.14 8.79
N GLN A 10 16.90 8.99 8.68
CA GLN A 10 17.51 7.68 8.86
C GLN A 10 16.90 6.65 7.90
N VAL A 11 17.74 5.76 7.38
CA VAL A 11 17.33 4.60 6.58
C VAL A 11 17.76 3.33 7.31
N VAL A 12 16.80 2.43 7.54
CA VAL A 12 17.06 1.11 8.16
C VAL A 12 16.99 0.06 7.06
N ASP A 13 18.12 -0.62 6.82
CA ASP A 13 18.16 -1.74 5.89
C ASP A 13 17.63 -3.02 6.56
N ILE A 14 16.51 -3.52 6.06
CA ILE A 14 15.86 -4.74 6.52
C ILE A 14 16.25 -5.98 5.70
N SER A 15 17.13 -5.84 4.69
CA SER A 15 17.42 -6.88 3.69
C SER A 15 17.99 -8.19 4.25
N ARG A 16 18.49 -8.18 5.49
CA ARG A 16 19.07 -9.35 6.16
C ARG A 16 18.11 -10.05 7.12
N LEU A 17 16.89 -9.55 7.29
CA LEU A 17 15.87 -10.22 8.09
C LEU A 17 15.35 -11.47 7.38
N PRO A 18 14.96 -12.53 8.11
CA PRO A 18 14.48 -13.79 7.53
C PRO A 18 13.01 -13.68 7.05
N LEU A 19 12.72 -12.69 6.21
CA LEU A 19 11.37 -12.36 5.74
C LEU A 19 11.20 -12.61 4.23
N SER A 20 12.00 -13.49 3.65
CA SER A 20 12.01 -13.78 2.20
C SER A 20 11.33 -15.10 1.80
N ALA A 21 10.89 -15.89 2.77
CA ALA A 21 10.34 -17.21 2.53
C ALA A 21 9.00 -17.17 1.77
N ILE A 22 8.77 -18.18 0.93
CA ILE A 22 7.49 -18.44 0.24
C ILE A 22 7.03 -19.81 0.72
N GLU A 23 5.96 -19.85 1.50
CA GLU A 23 5.61 -21.03 2.31
C GLU A 23 4.13 -21.36 2.18
N ASP A 24 3.84 -22.66 2.15
CA ASP A 24 2.48 -23.15 2.32
C ASP A 24 2.02 -22.90 3.75
N VAL A 25 0.75 -22.53 3.90
CA VAL A 25 0.11 -22.38 5.22
C VAL A 25 -0.91 -23.51 5.43
N PRO A 26 -1.23 -23.87 6.70
CA PRO A 26 -2.04 -25.05 7.00
C PRO A 26 -3.44 -25.09 6.36
N ASP A 27 -3.99 -23.93 6.01
CA ASP A 27 -5.29 -23.79 5.34
C ASP A 27 -5.22 -23.99 3.80
N GLY A 28 -4.06 -24.36 3.27
CA GLY A 28 -3.83 -24.56 1.84
C GLY A 28 -3.49 -23.28 1.07
N GLY A 29 -3.39 -22.14 1.75
CA GLY A 29 -2.92 -20.88 1.19
C GLY A 29 -1.41 -20.83 0.97
N LEU A 30 -0.92 -19.63 0.60
CA LEU A 30 0.50 -19.37 0.44
C LEU A 30 0.88 -18.05 1.13
N ARG A 31 1.88 -18.10 2.02
CA ARG A 31 2.48 -16.94 2.66
C ARG A 31 3.66 -16.46 1.84
N LEU A 32 3.62 -15.18 1.44
CA LEU A 32 4.71 -14.50 0.76
C LEU A 32 5.46 -13.61 1.77
N GLY A 33 6.73 -13.89 2.00
CA GLY A 33 7.59 -13.04 2.81
C GLY A 33 7.73 -11.64 2.21
N ALA A 34 7.72 -10.60 3.06
CA ALA A 34 7.83 -9.20 2.63
C ALA A 34 9.12 -8.88 1.85
N LEU A 35 10.18 -9.67 2.03
CA LEU A 35 11.47 -9.56 1.33
C LEU A 35 11.63 -10.56 0.17
N ALA A 36 10.62 -11.39 -0.10
CA ALA A 36 10.63 -12.26 -1.27
C ALA A 36 10.75 -11.40 -2.53
N ARG A 37 11.65 -11.76 -3.45
CA ARG A 37 11.84 -10.97 -4.68
C ARG A 37 10.68 -11.18 -5.62
N ASN A 38 10.25 -10.13 -6.30
CA ASN A 38 9.17 -10.20 -7.28
C ASN A 38 9.46 -11.25 -8.37
N ALA A 39 10.72 -11.35 -8.80
CA ALA A 39 11.14 -12.38 -9.76
C ALA A 39 11.01 -13.81 -9.20
N GLN A 40 11.32 -14.03 -7.93
CA GLN A 40 11.20 -15.34 -7.28
C GLN A 40 9.73 -15.73 -7.11
N VAL A 41 8.89 -14.81 -6.64
CA VAL A 41 7.44 -15.05 -6.50
C VAL A 41 6.81 -15.37 -7.86
N ALA A 42 7.20 -14.66 -8.92
CA ALA A 42 6.69 -14.93 -10.27
C ALA A 42 7.16 -16.28 -10.85
N ALA A 43 8.30 -16.79 -10.40
CA ALA A 43 8.89 -18.04 -10.85
C ALA A 43 8.49 -19.26 -9.98
N ASP A 44 7.98 -19.05 -8.77
CA ASP A 44 7.58 -20.13 -7.86
C ASP A 44 6.47 -20.99 -8.48
N ASP A 45 6.68 -22.30 -8.56
CA ASP A 45 5.77 -23.24 -9.21
C ASP A 45 4.38 -23.25 -8.55
N ARG A 46 4.32 -23.06 -7.24
CA ARG A 46 3.05 -23.01 -6.51
C ARG A 46 2.29 -21.74 -6.87
N VAL A 47 2.99 -20.60 -7.01
CA VAL A 47 2.37 -19.35 -7.48
C VAL A 47 1.89 -19.50 -8.92
N ARG A 48 2.70 -20.07 -9.82
CA ARG A 48 2.33 -20.25 -11.23
C ARG A 48 1.13 -21.18 -11.42
N ARG A 49 1.03 -22.23 -10.60
CA ARG A 49 -0.06 -23.23 -10.69
C ARG A 49 -1.33 -22.78 -9.97
N ARG A 50 -1.22 -22.29 -8.73
CA ARG A 50 -2.38 -21.98 -7.88
C ARG A 50 -2.84 -20.52 -7.99
N TYR A 51 -1.92 -19.60 -8.29
CA TYR A 51 -2.19 -18.16 -8.34
C TYR A 51 -1.66 -17.51 -9.64
N PRO A 52 -2.03 -18.02 -10.83
CA PRO A 52 -1.44 -17.59 -12.10
C PRO A 52 -1.63 -16.10 -12.39
N ILE A 53 -2.69 -15.47 -11.86
CA ILE A 53 -2.92 -14.03 -11.99
C ILE A 53 -1.81 -13.22 -11.31
N LEU A 54 -1.31 -13.66 -10.14
CA LEU A 54 -0.22 -12.99 -9.43
C LEU A 54 1.09 -13.09 -10.21
N ALA A 55 1.44 -14.28 -10.72
CA ALA A 55 2.64 -14.46 -11.54
C ALA A 55 2.60 -13.57 -12.79
N ARG A 56 1.45 -13.52 -13.49
CA ARG A 56 1.27 -12.68 -14.68
C ARG A 56 1.36 -11.19 -14.36
N ALA A 57 0.74 -10.73 -13.27
CA ALA A 57 0.81 -9.34 -12.84
C ALA A 57 2.26 -8.92 -12.54
N LEU A 58 3.00 -9.75 -11.82
CA LEU A 58 4.42 -9.51 -11.55
C LEU A 58 5.25 -9.45 -12.83
N LEU A 59 5.03 -10.34 -13.79
CA LEU A 59 5.80 -10.37 -15.05
C LEU A 59 5.48 -9.21 -16.00
N LYS A 60 4.26 -8.66 -15.96
CA LYS A 60 3.85 -7.49 -16.77
C LYS A 60 4.39 -6.17 -16.21
N GLY A 61 4.62 -6.10 -14.90
CA GLY A 61 5.14 -4.89 -14.25
C GLY A 61 6.66 -4.76 -14.34
N ALA A 62 7.13 -3.57 -14.69
CA ALA A 62 8.54 -3.17 -14.70
C ALA A 62 9.47 -4.04 -15.60
N SER A 63 10.78 -3.89 -15.44
CA SER A 63 11.80 -4.68 -16.14
C SER A 63 12.30 -5.87 -15.28
N PRO A 64 12.92 -6.90 -15.90
CA PRO A 64 13.55 -8.00 -15.15
C PRO A 64 14.53 -7.52 -14.06
N GLN A 65 15.34 -6.51 -14.37
CA GLN A 65 16.33 -5.94 -13.44
C GLN A 65 15.67 -5.34 -12.20
N VAL A 66 14.56 -4.60 -12.40
CA VAL A 66 13.77 -4.07 -11.28
C VAL A 66 13.16 -5.21 -10.49
N ARG A 67 12.58 -6.23 -11.14
CA ARG A 67 11.95 -7.37 -10.46
C ARG A 67 12.93 -8.23 -9.66
N ASN A 68 14.19 -8.29 -10.07
CA ASN A 68 15.24 -9.00 -9.32
C ASN A 68 15.61 -8.30 -8.00
N ARG A 69 15.29 -7.01 -7.87
CA ARG A 69 15.59 -6.21 -6.67
C ARG A 69 14.33 -5.90 -5.85
N ALA A 70 13.21 -5.63 -6.51
CA ALA A 70 11.94 -5.33 -5.88
C ALA A 70 11.47 -6.51 -5.02
N THR A 71 10.95 -6.20 -3.83
CA THR A 71 10.37 -7.17 -2.92
C THR A 71 8.85 -7.03 -2.88
N VAL A 72 8.16 -8.06 -2.36
CA VAL A 72 6.70 -8.02 -2.14
C VAL A 72 6.31 -6.80 -1.30
N GLY A 73 6.97 -6.57 -0.15
CA GLY A 73 6.67 -5.45 0.72
C GLY A 73 6.97 -4.09 0.08
N GLY A 74 8.07 -3.98 -0.68
CA GLY A 74 8.39 -2.75 -1.40
C GLY A 74 7.44 -2.46 -2.56
N ASN A 75 6.94 -3.50 -3.23
CA ASN A 75 5.95 -3.37 -4.30
C ASN A 75 4.59 -2.92 -3.74
N LEU A 76 4.20 -3.46 -2.57
CA LEU A 76 2.98 -3.07 -1.85
C LEU A 76 3.01 -1.59 -1.43
N LEU A 77 4.20 -1.06 -1.10
CA LEU A 77 4.40 0.29 -0.58
C LEU A 77 4.92 1.30 -1.61
N GLN A 78 4.90 0.96 -2.90
CA GLN A 78 5.36 1.89 -3.91
C GLN A 78 4.42 3.09 -4.04
N ARG A 79 4.98 4.29 -4.16
CA ARG A 79 4.20 5.52 -4.32
C ARG A 79 3.69 5.68 -5.76
N THR A 80 2.77 6.63 -5.94
CA THR A 80 2.18 6.98 -7.25
C THR A 80 3.23 7.39 -8.31
N ARG A 81 2.81 7.44 -9.58
CA ARG A 81 3.60 7.97 -10.72
C ARG A 81 3.07 9.32 -11.22
N CYS A 82 2.22 9.99 -10.45
CA CYS A 82 1.77 11.35 -10.72
C CYS A 82 2.98 12.28 -10.94
N ARG A 83 3.02 13.01 -12.06
CA ARG A 83 4.15 13.91 -12.38
C ARG A 83 4.26 15.06 -11.39
N TYR A 84 3.13 15.66 -11.01
CA TYR A 84 3.04 16.74 -10.02
C TYR A 84 3.50 16.33 -8.62
N PHE A 85 3.43 15.02 -8.31
CA PHE A 85 3.94 14.52 -7.05
C PHE A 85 5.49 14.54 -7.01
N TYR A 86 6.15 14.25 -8.14
CA TYR A 86 7.60 14.29 -8.28
C TYR A 86 8.17 15.67 -8.62
N ASP A 87 7.38 16.54 -9.24
CA ASP A 87 7.74 17.94 -9.44
C ASP A 87 7.54 18.72 -8.14
N LEU A 88 8.65 19.20 -7.56
CA LEU A 88 8.62 19.94 -6.30
C LEU A 88 8.01 21.34 -6.43
N GLY A 89 7.95 21.91 -7.63
CA GLY A 89 7.33 23.20 -7.90
C GLY A 89 5.79 23.16 -8.01
N ALA A 90 5.22 21.97 -8.24
CA ALA A 90 3.78 21.79 -8.40
C ALA A 90 3.03 21.75 -7.06
N ALA A 91 1.78 22.20 -7.03
CA ALA A 91 0.89 22.00 -5.89
C ALA A 91 0.46 20.52 -5.77
N CYS A 92 0.79 19.90 -4.64
CA CYS A 92 0.49 18.50 -4.38
C CYS A 92 0.17 18.21 -2.91
N ASN A 93 -1.12 18.02 -2.59
CA ASN A 93 -1.62 17.67 -1.26
C ASN A 93 -1.01 16.37 -0.70
N LYS A 94 -0.65 15.42 -1.57
CA LYS A 94 -0.01 14.15 -1.18
C LYS A 94 1.43 14.33 -0.69
N ARG A 95 2.08 15.45 -1.06
CA ARG A 95 3.42 15.83 -0.58
C ARG A 95 3.33 16.84 0.57
N THR A 96 2.50 17.86 0.42
CA THR A 96 2.31 18.94 1.38
C THR A 96 0.82 19.15 1.59
N PRO A 97 0.24 18.70 2.72
CA PRO A 97 -1.19 18.84 2.99
C PRO A 97 -1.64 20.31 2.88
N GLY A 98 -2.73 20.55 2.14
CA GLY A 98 -3.29 21.88 1.92
C GLY A 98 -2.67 22.67 0.75
N ALA A 99 -1.63 22.15 0.10
CA ALA A 99 -1.00 22.84 -1.04
C ALA A 99 -1.88 22.89 -2.31
N GLY A 100 -2.89 22.02 -2.43
CA GLY A 100 -3.72 21.86 -3.62
C GLY A 100 -3.32 20.65 -4.47
N CYS A 101 -4.01 20.44 -5.59
CA CYS A 101 -3.72 19.34 -6.51
C CYS A 101 -3.77 19.81 -7.97
N ASP A 102 -2.60 20.13 -8.53
CA ASP A 102 -2.49 20.59 -9.94
C ASP A 102 -2.98 19.54 -10.95
N ALA A 103 -2.94 18.26 -10.56
CA ALA A 103 -3.43 17.18 -11.40
C ALA A 103 -4.95 17.22 -11.65
N LEU A 104 -5.75 17.98 -10.89
CA LEU A 104 -7.20 18.06 -11.11
C LEU A 104 -7.54 18.75 -12.42
N ALA A 105 -7.00 19.96 -12.62
CA ALA A 105 -7.23 20.79 -13.79
C ALA A 105 -6.08 20.74 -14.82
N GLY A 106 -4.96 20.11 -14.46
CA GLY A 106 -3.80 19.94 -15.32
C GLY A 106 -3.82 18.66 -16.16
N PHE A 107 -2.63 18.14 -16.47
CA PHE A 107 -2.45 16.92 -17.25
C PHE A 107 -2.85 15.68 -16.43
N ASN A 108 -4.09 15.23 -16.64
CA ASN A 108 -4.70 14.19 -15.82
C ASN A 108 -4.91 12.83 -16.52
N ARG A 109 -4.39 12.63 -17.73
CA ARG A 109 -4.58 11.39 -18.54
C ARG A 109 -4.25 10.09 -17.80
N GLY A 110 -3.26 10.09 -16.91
CA GLY A 110 -2.84 8.91 -16.13
C GLY A 110 -3.42 8.82 -14.72
N HIS A 111 -4.45 9.62 -14.40
CA HIS A 111 -5.00 9.75 -13.06
C HIS A 111 -6.32 8.97 -12.89
N ALA A 112 -6.76 8.87 -11.64
CA ALA A 112 -7.87 8.02 -11.24
C ALA A 112 -9.22 8.60 -11.72
N ILE A 113 -10.05 7.72 -12.28
CA ILE A 113 -11.46 7.99 -12.57
C ILE A 113 -12.40 7.50 -11.45
N LEU A 114 -11.93 6.59 -10.60
CA LEU A 114 -12.66 6.00 -9.48
C LEU A 114 -11.85 6.15 -8.20
N GLY A 115 -12.54 6.37 -7.07
CA GLY A 115 -11.89 6.52 -5.77
C GLY A 115 -11.03 7.78 -5.63
N ALA A 116 -11.12 8.72 -6.56
CA ALA A 116 -10.50 10.04 -6.47
C ALA A 116 -11.23 10.94 -5.46
N SER A 117 -10.57 12.02 -5.04
CA SER A 117 -11.19 13.10 -4.25
C SER A 117 -10.76 14.47 -4.78
N PRO A 118 -11.44 15.57 -4.34
CA PRO A 118 -10.97 16.92 -4.60
C PRO A 118 -9.57 17.22 -4.05
N SER A 119 -9.03 16.38 -3.17
CA SER A 119 -7.68 16.55 -2.63
C SER A 119 -6.62 15.82 -3.44
N CYS A 120 -6.97 14.73 -4.14
CA CYS A 120 -6.01 13.98 -4.95
C CYS A 120 -6.68 13.01 -5.93
N VAL A 121 -6.14 12.96 -7.15
CA VAL A 121 -6.57 12.04 -8.23
C VAL A 121 -5.49 10.99 -8.56
N ALA A 122 -4.49 10.80 -7.71
CA ALA A 122 -3.37 9.91 -8.00
C ALA A 122 -3.77 8.42 -7.96
N VAL A 123 -3.18 7.61 -8.84
CA VAL A 123 -3.36 6.15 -8.88
C VAL A 123 -2.24 5.41 -8.14
N HIS A 124 -2.57 4.25 -7.56
CA HIS A 124 -1.57 3.27 -7.12
C HIS A 124 -1.08 2.45 -8.32
N PRO A 125 0.23 2.42 -8.63
CA PRO A 125 0.72 1.92 -9.92
C PRO A 125 1.02 0.42 -9.96
N SER A 126 0.74 -0.33 -8.90
CA SER A 126 1.13 -1.74 -8.79
C SER A 126 0.16 -2.69 -9.49
N ASP A 127 0.65 -3.40 -10.51
CA ASP A 127 -0.03 -4.57 -11.06
C ASP A 127 -0.20 -5.69 -10.03
N MET A 128 0.81 -5.88 -9.16
CA MET A 128 0.79 -6.91 -8.12
C MET A 128 -0.35 -6.67 -7.12
N CYS A 129 -0.57 -5.43 -6.68
CA CYS A 129 -1.65 -5.11 -5.74
C CYS A 129 -3.03 -5.39 -6.34
N VAL A 130 -3.22 -5.20 -7.66
CA VAL A 130 -4.48 -5.56 -8.33
C VAL A 130 -4.71 -7.07 -8.25
N ALA A 131 -3.68 -7.88 -8.53
CA ALA A 131 -3.78 -9.33 -8.41
C ALA A 131 -4.01 -9.79 -6.97
N LEU A 132 -3.35 -9.17 -5.99
CA LEU A 132 -3.55 -9.48 -4.57
C LEU A 132 -4.97 -9.15 -4.11
N ALA A 133 -5.52 -8.00 -4.52
CA ALA A 133 -6.90 -7.62 -4.21
C ALA A 133 -7.91 -8.60 -4.81
N ALA A 134 -7.72 -9.02 -6.06
CA ALA A 134 -8.57 -10.01 -6.71
C ALA A 134 -8.47 -11.42 -6.08
N LEU A 135 -7.43 -11.69 -5.30
CA LEU A 135 -7.20 -12.94 -4.59
C LEU A 135 -7.57 -12.86 -3.10
N ASP A 136 -8.23 -11.79 -2.67
CA ASP A 136 -8.58 -11.52 -1.26
C ASP A 136 -7.37 -11.65 -0.31
N ALA A 137 -6.19 -11.24 -0.80
CA ALA A 137 -4.96 -11.39 -0.06
C ALA A 137 -4.98 -10.57 1.24
N THR A 138 -4.31 -11.11 2.26
CA THR A 138 -4.18 -10.46 3.57
C THR A 138 -2.74 -10.01 3.80
N VAL A 139 -2.57 -8.76 4.22
CA VAL A 139 -1.30 -8.17 4.62
C VAL A 139 -1.08 -8.44 6.12
N ASN A 140 -0.04 -9.19 6.44
CA ASN A 140 0.37 -9.45 7.83
C ASN A 140 1.41 -8.42 8.27
N LEU A 141 1.16 -7.77 9.40
CA LEU A 141 1.94 -6.67 9.92
C LEU A 141 2.42 -7.00 11.33
N THR A 142 3.72 -6.83 11.57
CA THR A 142 4.32 -6.92 12.91
C THR A 142 4.77 -5.53 13.33
N GLY A 143 4.36 -5.11 14.52
CA GLY A 143 4.68 -3.80 15.06
C GLY A 143 4.83 -3.78 16.58
N PRO A 144 5.12 -2.61 17.16
CA PRO A 144 5.29 -2.47 18.61
C PRO A 144 4.02 -2.74 19.41
N GLU A 145 2.84 -2.66 18.78
CA GLU A 145 1.52 -2.96 19.36
C GLU A 145 1.12 -4.44 19.15
N GLY A 146 2.02 -5.26 18.60
CA GLY A 146 1.79 -6.67 18.29
C GLY A 146 1.53 -6.92 16.80
N ASP A 147 1.13 -8.16 16.52
CA ASP A 147 0.82 -8.63 15.17
C ASP A 147 -0.63 -8.33 14.81
N ARG A 148 -0.86 -7.98 13.54
CA ARG A 148 -2.21 -7.81 12.99
C ARG A 148 -2.25 -8.15 11.51
N SER A 149 -3.45 -8.48 11.05
CA SER A 149 -3.73 -8.82 9.66
C SER A 149 -4.75 -7.85 9.09
N VAL A 150 -4.56 -7.44 7.84
CA VAL A 150 -5.39 -6.45 7.15
C VAL A 150 -5.69 -6.95 5.74
N PRO A 151 -6.96 -7.03 5.30
CA PRO A 151 -7.27 -7.30 3.89
C PRO A 151 -6.57 -6.28 2.98
N VAL A 152 -5.99 -6.72 1.87
CA VAL A 152 -5.25 -5.80 0.99
C VAL A 152 -6.13 -4.69 0.43
N THR A 153 -7.45 -4.95 0.29
CA THR A 153 -8.46 -3.96 -0.11
C THR A 153 -8.66 -2.85 0.91
N ASP A 154 -8.36 -3.11 2.18
CA ASP A 154 -8.44 -2.13 3.28
C ASP A 154 -7.06 -1.54 3.60
N PHE A 155 -5.97 -2.12 3.06
CA PHE A 155 -4.61 -1.71 3.38
C PHE A 155 -4.26 -0.36 2.76
N HIS A 156 -4.62 -0.15 1.49
CA HIS A 156 -4.45 1.13 0.78
C HIS A 156 -5.67 2.02 1.00
N LEU A 157 -5.44 3.25 1.47
CA LEU A 157 -6.52 4.17 1.80
C LEU A 157 -6.91 5.03 0.60
N LEU A 158 -8.21 5.29 0.47
CA LEU A 158 -8.71 6.31 -0.45
C LEU A 158 -8.18 7.70 -0.02
N PRO A 159 -7.91 8.60 -0.97
CA PRO A 159 -7.26 9.87 -0.69
C PRO A 159 -8.03 10.75 0.29
N GLY A 160 -9.38 10.77 0.22
CA GLY A 160 -10.22 11.60 1.08
C GLY A 160 -9.70 13.03 1.17
N GLU A 161 -9.58 13.56 2.38
CA GLU A 161 -8.92 14.84 2.66
C GLU A 161 -7.44 14.70 3.02
N THR A 162 -6.95 13.47 3.22
CA THR A 162 -5.59 13.18 3.71
C THR A 162 -4.79 12.30 2.73
N PRO A 163 -4.57 12.75 1.48
CA PRO A 163 -3.94 11.92 0.46
C PRO A 163 -2.47 11.57 0.73
N GLN A 164 -1.83 12.25 1.68
CA GLN A 164 -0.51 11.91 2.22
C GLN A 164 -0.50 10.61 3.05
N VAL A 165 -1.66 10.16 3.53
CA VAL A 165 -1.83 8.90 4.27
C VAL A 165 -2.31 7.84 3.29
N GLU A 166 -1.37 7.09 2.70
CA GLU A 166 -1.66 6.16 1.59
C GLU A 166 -2.00 4.75 2.06
N THR A 167 -1.61 4.38 3.27
CA THR A 167 -1.81 3.03 3.82
C THR A 167 -2.21 3.08 5.29
N MET A 168 -2.76 1.97 5.78
CA MET A 168 -3.03 1.77 7.20
C MET A 168 -1.78 1.52 8.06
N LEU A 169 -0.56 1.66 7.51
CA LEU A 169 0.65 1.63 8.32
C LEU A 169 0.69 2.88 9.20
N ARG A 170 0.68 2.68 10.51
CA ARG A 170 0.87 3.76 11.48
C ARG A 170 2.34 4.16 11.47
N ALA A 171 2.61 5.45 11.42
CA ALA A 171 3.96 5.97 11.69
C ALA A 171 4.29 5.70 13.17
N SER A 172 4.99 4.61 13.46
CA SER A 172 5.34 4.23 14.84
C SER A 172 6.53 5.00 15.39
N TRP A 173 7.21 5.85 14.60
CA TRP A 173 8.44 6.50 15.02
C TRP A 173 8.26 7.36 16.29
N ALA A 174 7.10 8.02 16.45
CA ALA A 174 6.78 8.82 17.64
C ALA A 174 6.67 7.95 18.91
N SER A 175 6.18 6.71 18.77
CA SER A 175 6.13 5.74 19.89
C SER A 175 7.50 5.14 20.21
N TRP A 176 8.44 5.15 19.24
CA TRP A 176 9.78 4.60 19.43
C TRP A 176 10.73 5.57 20.15
N ARG A 177 10.63 6.89 19.90
CA ARG A 177 11.35 7.91 20.69
C ARG A 177 10.82 8.04 22.13
N GLY A 178 9.66 7.46 22.42
CA GLY A 178 8.90 7.66 23.66
C GLY A 178 8.66 6.42 24.51
N ARG A 179 9.46 5.34 24.41
CA ARG A 179 9.44 4.27 25.45
C ARG A 179 10.12 4.72 26.75
N GLY A 180 9.73 5.90 27.24
CA GLY A 180 9.54 6.19 28.64
C GLY A 180 8.03 6.26 28.87
N SER A 181 7.47 5.24 29.53
CA SER A 181 6.16 5.18 30.20
C SER A 181 5.09 6.21 29.80
N GLY A 182 4.05 5.78 29.08
CA GLY A 182 2.82 6.59 28.95
C GLY A 182 1.83 6.04 27.93
N GLN A 183 0.84 5.28 28.41
CA GLN A 183 -0.37 4.90 27.70
C GLN A 183 -1.02 6.16 27.08
N ARG A 184 -1.41 6.13 25.80
CA ARG A 184 -2.28 7.16 25.21
C ARG A 184 -3.50 6.51 24.59
N ASP A 185 -4.66 7.07 24.93
CA ASP A 185 -5.97 6.60 24.53
C ASP A 185 -6.19 6.68 23.01
N LEU A 186 -6.81 5.63 22.48
CA LEU A 186 -7.24 5.50 21.09
C LEU A 186 -8.49 6.38 20.82
N PRO A 187 -8.61 7.04 19.66
CA PRO A 187 -9.90 7.58 19.24
C PRO A 187 -10.85 6.41 18.91
N ARG A 188 -11.99 6.37 19.62
CA ARG A 188 -13.07 5.41 19.38
C ARG A 188 -13.65 5.66 17.98
N HIS A 189 -13.49 4.70 17.07
CA HIS A 189 -14.26 4.66 15.82
C HIS A 189 -15.75 4.58 16.17
N ARG A 190 -16.53 5.60 15.78
CA ARG A 190 -18.00 5.50 15.77
C ARG A 190 -18.40 4.58 14.62
N HIS A 191 -19.20 3.56 14.93
CA HIS A 191 -19.78 2.63 13.98
C HIS A 191 -20.61 3.33 12.89
N PRO A 192 -20.75 2.73 11.69
CA PRO A 192 -21.63 3.25 10.64
C PRO A 192 -23.11 3.03 11.01
N HIS A 193 -23.93 4.03 10.69
CA HIS A 193 -25.39 4.00 10.84
C HIS A 193 -26.04 2.87 10.00
N PRO A 194 -27.12 2.23 10.49
CA PRO A 194 -27.87 1.25 9.71
C PRO A 194 -28.73 1.94 8.64
N VAL A 195 -28.74 1.36 7.43
CA VAL A 195 -29.60 1.74 6.30
C VAL A 195 -31.05 1.33 6.60
N PRO A 196 -32.08 2.18 6.37
CA PRO A 196 -33.46 1.79 6.56
C PRO A 196 -33.92 0.84 5.44
N SER A 197 -34.49 -0.31 5.82
CA SER A 197 -35.19 -1.20 4.90
C SER A 197 -36.63 -0.71 4.73
N HIS A 198 -36.94 -0.13 3.57
CA HIS A 198 -38.34 0.07 3.20
C HIS A 198 -38.89 -1.23 2.60
N ARG A 199 -39.70 -1.92 3.41
CA ARG A 199 -40.59 -2.98 2.95
C ARG A 199 -41.73 -2.34 2.15
N THR A 200 -41.84 -2.72 0.89
CA THR A 200 -43.09 -2.69 0.12
C THR A 200 -44.00 -3.82 0.58
N SER A 201 -45.23 -3.48 0.97
CA SER A 201 -46.36 -4.42 0.94
C SER A 201 -47.70 -3.67 0.97
N CYS A 202 -48.50 -3.95 -0.07
CA CYS A 202 -49.92 -3.67 -0.30
C CYS A 202 -50.36 -2.20 -0.44
#